data_AF-A0AAD7BXW1-F1
#
_entry.id   AF-A0AAD7BXW1-F1
#
_cell.length_a   1.000
_cell.length_b   1.000
_cell.length_c   1.000
_cell.angle_alpha   90.00
_cell.angle_beta   90.00
_cell.angle_gamma   90.00
#
_symmetry.space_group_name_H-M   'P 1'
#
loop_
_entity.id
_entity.type
_entity.pdbx_description
1 polymer ?
#
loop_
_entity_poly.entity_id
_entity_poly.type
_entity_poly.pdbx_seq_one_letter_code
_entity_poly.pdbx_strand_id
1 'polypeptide(L)'
;MPEGTVSNIPDTMGLMFGAETNITTFPESPTATLQASDLVGHNITKIDFAAVNLTFSGLKAIDYFGDGSFYLLHIPVHLPGHMTALARVTLTSFIALGGDTFHHVGEACPRPAFQKNFPCPVDLLEAKTSTSTEYFWSPNSNMGVFDMTSRAQQLFSVSNLSDSFYADPAISQVSLEKIATFDADRDFFLVVAHNMSLVGALPYFPASLNDWKASQLKETMAWGFVDKANPAFAFGTAYSRLQYRRRESKFPVLGHFQRIPDISASSSPIHLKIG
;
A
#
# COMPACT_ATOMS: atom_id res chain seq x y z
N MET A 1 -11.06 7.24 4.72
CA MET A 1 -9.94 8.17 5.02
C MET A 1 -10.02 9.28 3.99
N PRO A 2 -10.01 10.57 4.34
CA PRO A 2 -9.66 11.56 3.33
C PRO A 2 -8.16 11.34 3.05
N GLU A 3 -7.83 10.92 1.84
CA GLU A 3 -6.46 10.96 1.35
C GLU A 3 -5.94 12.39 1.55
N GLY A 4 -4.71 12.53 2.05
CA GLY A 4 -4.15 13.81 2.46
C GLY A 4 -4.20 14.81 1.30
N THR A 5 -4.98 15.88 1.46
CA THR A 5 -5.02 16.94 0.45
C THR A 5 -3.71 17.73 0.53
N VAL A 6 -3.04 17.88 -0.62
CA VAL A 6 -1.76 18.61 -0.74
C VAL A 6 -1.89 20.04 -0.23
N SER A 7 -3.08 20.63 -0.32
CA SER A 7 -3.42 21.94 0.27
C SER A 7 -3.19 22.09 1.79
N ASN A 8 -2.98 21.01 2.54
CA ASN A 8 -2.62 21.07 3.96
C ASN A 8 -1.09 21.12 4.19
N ILE A 9 -0.28 20.98 3.14
CA ILE A 9 1.18 21.05 3.21
C ILE A 9 1.57 22.53 3.18
N PRO A 10 2.41 23.02 4.12
CA PRO A 10 2.87 24.40 4.08
C PRO A 10 3.62 24.71 2.77
N ASP A 11 3.35 25.87 2.17
CA ASP A 11 3.97 26.34 0.92
C ASP A 11 5.51 26.38 1.00
N THR A 12 6.09 26.49 2.21
CA THR A 12 7.53 26.42 2.45
C THR A 12 8.15 25.06 2.15
N MET A 13 7.34 24.00 2.03
CA MET A 13 7.79 22.65 1.76
C MET A 13 7.85 22.42 0.24
N GLY A 14 8.99 21.95 -0.24
CA GLY A 14 9.13 21.55 -1.65
C GLY A 14 8.33 20.28 -1.94
N LEU A 15 7.74 20.20 -3.13
CA LEU A 15 7.04 19.02 -3.62
C LEU A 15 7.92 18.30 -4.64
N MET A 16 8.03 16.99 -4.49
CA MET A 16 8.86 16.16 -5.34
C MET A 16 8.03 15.07 -5.99
N PHE A 17 8.11 14.95 -7.31
CA PHE A 17 7.36 13.99 -8.10
C PHE A 17 8.30 13.16 -8.98
N GLY A 18 7.97 11.90 -9.25
CA GLY A 18 8.63 11.17 -10.32
C GLY A 18 8.37 11.86 -11.66
N ALA A 19 9.33 11.83 -12.58
CA ALA A 19 9.28 12.56 -13.84
C ALA A 19 7.97 12.32 -14.63
N GLU A 20 7.47 11.10 -14.59
CA GLU A 20 6.28 10.60 -15.27
C GLU A 20 4.96 10.92 -14.53
N THR A 21 5.03 11.57 -13.36
CA THR A 21 3.82 11.97 -12.62
C THR A 21 3.08 13.06 -13.38
N ASN A 22 1.80 12.83 -13.63
CA ASN A 22 0.89 13.83 -14.19
C ASN A 22 0.49 14.81 -13.08
N ILE A 23 0.89 16.07 -13.24
CA ILE A 23 0.58 17.17 -12.30
C ILE A 23 -0.37 18.21 -12.90
N THR A 24 -1.12 17.84 -13.95
CA THR A 24 -2.17 18.71 -14.51
C THR A 24 -3.25 18.96 -13.47
N THR A 25 -3.83 20.16 -13.51
CA THR A 25 -4.79 20.61 -12.49
C THR A 25 -6.15 20.91 -13.09
N PHE A 26 -7.19 20.85 -12.25
CA PHE A 26 -8.51 21.37 -12.59
C PHE A 26 -8.50 22.91 -12.49
N PRO A 27 -9.16 23.66 -13.41
CA PRO A 27 -9.98 23.19 -14.52
C PRO A 27 -9.25 22.98 -15.85
N GLU A 28 -7.93 23.18 -15.93
CA GLU A 28 -7.15 23.00 -17.18
C GLU A 28 -7.37 21.61 -17.80
N SER A 29 -7.42 20.58 -16.95
CA SER A 29 -7.83 19.24 -17.31
C SER A 29 -9.11 18.85 -16.54
N PRO A 30 -10.24 18.57 -17.22
CA PRO A 30 -11.50 18.19 -16.57
C PRO A 30 -11.45 16.90 -15.77
N THR A 31 -10.46 16.04 -16.02
CA THR A 31 -10.26 14.77 -15.33
C THR A 31 -9.13 14.83 -14.29
N ALA A 32 -8.53 16.00 -14.07
CA ALA A 32 -7.49 16.16 -13.05
C ALA A 32 -8.08 16.02 -11.64
N THR A 33 -7.34 15.33 -10.78
CA THR A 33 -7.64 15.20 -9.36
C THR A 33 -7.00 16.31 -8.53
N LEU A 34 -5.94 16.93 -9.03
CA LEU A 34 -5.26 18.08 -8.40
C LEU A 34 -5.99 19.39 -8.72
N GLN A 35 -6.02 20.29 -7.75
CA GLN A 35 -6.41 21.69 -7.91
C GLN A 35 -5.17 22.56 -8.13
N ALA A 36 -5.31 23.70 -8.81
CA ALA A 36 -4.20 24.65 -8.92
C ALA A 36 -3.64 25.08 -7.55
N SER A 37 -4.51 25.21 -6.55
CA SER A 37 -4.14 25.52 -5.17
C SER A 37 -3.28 24.45 -4.49
N ASP A 38 -3.26 23.21 -5.00
CA ASP A 38 -2.40 22.15 -4.47
C ASP A 38 -0.92 22.34 -4.85
N LEU A 39 -0.64 23.17 -5.86
CA LEU A 39 0.70 23.35 -6.42
C LEU A 39 1.24 24.77 -6.25
N VAL A 40 0.35 25.76 -6.18
CA VAL A 40 0.72 27.18 -6.01
C VAL A 40 1.53 27.36 -4.73
N GLY A 41 2.62 28.13 -4.81
CA GLY A 41 3.48 28.44 -3.67
C GLY A 41 4.59 27.42 -3.41
N HIS A 42 4.43 26.17 -3.86
CA HIS A 42 5.43 25.14 -3.67
C HIS A 42 6.59 25.21 -4.68
N ASN A 43 7.80 24.89 -4.22
CA ASN A 43 8.92 24.59 -5.11
C ASN A 43 8.79 23.14 -5.63
N ILE A 44 8.47 22.98 -6.91
CA ILE A 44 8.19 21.67 -7.52
C ILE A 44 9.42 21.13 -8.22
N THR A 45 9.83 19.91 -7.86
CA THR A 45 10.94 19.19 -8.50
C THR A 45 10.45 17.89 -9.10
N LYS A 46 10.79 17.63 -10.37
CA LYS A 46 10.63 16.32 -11.01
C LYS A 46 11.92 15.53 -10.97
N ILE A 47 11.83 14.29 -10.51
CA ILE A 47 12.97 13.38 -10.39
C ILE A 47 13.00 12.42 -11.56
N ASP A 48 14.06 12.53 -12.35
CA ASP A 48 14.31 11.67 -13.50
C ASP A 48 15.41 10.65 -13.17
N PHE A 49 15.09 9.37 -13.39
CA PHE A 49 16.01 8.27 -13.18
C PHE A 49 16.69 7.80 -14.49
N ALA A 50 16.46 8.43 -15.64
CA ALA A 50 16.98 8.00 -16.94
C ALA A 50 18.51 7.84 -16.93
N ALA A 51 19.25 8.84 -16.43
CA ALA A 51 20.71 8.85 -16.37
C ALA A 51 21.31 8.20 -15.10
N VAL A 52 20.47 7.62 -14.23
CA VAL A 52 20.91 7.02 -12.96
C VAL A 52 21.44 5.60 -13.17
N ASN A 53 22.66 5.36 -12.69
CA ASN A 53 23.33 4.05 -12.76
C ASN A 53 23.28 3.26 -11.44
N LEU A 54 23.12 3.94 -10.30
CA LEU A 54 23.00 3.27 -9.01
C LEU A 54 21.70 2.46 -8.98
N THR A 55 21.78 1.21 -8.55
CA THR A 55 20.61 0.36 -8.37
C THR A 55 20.64 -0.40 -7.06
N PHE A 56 19.45 -0.63 -6.50
CA PHE A 56 19.21 -1.58 -5.42
C PHE A 56 18.19 -2.59 -5.92
N SER A 57 18.51 -3.88 -5.88
CA SER A 57 17.64 -4.95 -6.39
C SER A 57 17.11 -4.73 -7.81
N GLY A 58 17.92 -4.08 -8.67
CA GLY A 58 17.54 -3.73 -10.03
C GLY A 58 16.55 -2.56 -10.18
N LEU A 59 16.25 -1.85 -9.09
CA LEU A 59 15.54 -0.56 -9.09
C LEU A 59 16.56 0.55 -9.12
N LYS A 60 16.36 1.55 -9.99
CA LYS A 60 17.23 2.73 -10.05
C LYS A 60 17.08 3.55 -8.78
N ALA A 61 18.19 4.08 -8.27
CA ALA A 61 18.22 4.76 -6.99
C ALA A 61 19.04 6.05 -7.04
N ILE A 62 18.55 7.08 -6.36
CA ILE A 62 19.27 8.34 -6.16
C ILE A 62 19.54 8.49 -4.67
N ASP A 63 20.81 8.65 -4.29
CA ASP A 63 21.19 9.07 -2.94
C ASP A 63 20.79 10.54 -2.76
N TYR A 64 19.72 10.78 -2.02
CA TYR A 64 19.09 12.08 -1.95
C TYR A 64 19.94 13.09 -1.16
N PHE A 65 20.60 12.63 -0.10
CA PHE A 65 21.46 13.48 0.74
C PHE A 65 22.95 13.38 0.36
N GLY A 66 23.34 12.36 -0.42
CA GLY A 66 24.73 12.13 -0.83
C GLY A 66 25.61 11.51 0.26
N ASP A 67 25.02 11.09 1.38
CA ASP A 67 25.69 10.46 2.52
C ASP A 67 25.32 8.98 2.72
N GLY A 68 24.48 8.45 1.82
CA GLY A 68 23.95 7.10 1.84
C GLY A 68 22.93 6.82 2.94
N SER A 69 22.34 7.85 3.55
CA SER A 69 21.30 7.68 4.58
C SER A 69 19.90 7.51 4.01
N PHE A 70 19.61 8.08 2.83
CA PHE A 70 18.28 8.05 2.23
C PHE A 70 18.35 8.00 0.71
N TYR A 71 17.70 7.01 0.13
CA TYR A 71 17.65 6.81 -1.31
C TYR A 71 16.23 6.91 -1.83
N LEU A 72 16.02 7.66 -2.91
CA LEU A 72 14.80 7.59 -3.70
C LEU A 72 14.93 6.43 -4.69
N LEU A 73 13.87 5.63 -4.83
CA LEU A 73 13.81 4.49 -5.72
C LEU A 73 12.76 4.71 -6.80
N HIS A 74 13.14 4.47 -8.05
CA HIS A 74 12.21 4.45 -9.18
C HIS A 74 11.39 3.16 -9.16
N ILE A 75 10.09 3.26 -8.95
CA ILE A 75 9.22 2.09 -8.97
C ILE A 75 7.87 2.42 -9.63
N PRO A 76 7.77 2.30 -10.96
CA PRO A 76 6.51 2.51 -11.66
C PRO A 76 5.56 1.34 -11.35
N VAL A 77 4.44 1.64 -10.69
CA VAL A 77 3.40 0.68 -10.25
C VAL A 77 2.03 1.36 -10.26
N HIS A 78 1.56 1.80 -9.09
CA HIS A 78 0.26 2.45 -8.89
C HIS A 78 0.03 3.58 -9.88
N LEU A 79 1.07 4.39 -10.09
CA LEU A 79 1.13 5.44 -11.10
C LEU A 79 2.48 5.38 -11.83
N PRO A 80 2.57 5.88 -13.09
CA PRO A 80 3.81 5.87 -13.86
C PRO A 80 5.00 6.53 -13.12
N GLY A 81 4.76 7.63 -12.41
CA GLY A 81 5.79 8.35 -11.64
C GLY A 81 5.90 7.94 -10.17
N HIS A 82 5.34 6.78 -9.79
CA HIS A 82 5.42 6.30 -8.41
C HIS A 82 6.90 6.07 -8.00
N MET A 83 7.24 6.53 -6.80
CA MET A 83 8.57 6.41 -6.23
C MET A 83 8.46 5.85 -4.83
N THR A 84 9.49 5.13 -4.41
CA THR A 84 9.64 4.61 -3.05
C THR A 84 10.95 5.11 -2.46
N ALA A 85 11.25 4.74 -1.22
CA ALA A 85 12.49 5.13 -0.60
C ALA A 85 13.14 4.02 0.21
N LEU A 86 14.46 4.10 0.38
CA LEU A 86 15.23 3.34 1.35
C LEU A 86 15.81 4.30 2.38
N ALA A 87 15.49 4.09 3.65
CA ALA A 87 16.09 4.81 4.76
C ALA A 87 17.08 3.89 5.49
N ARG A 88 18.36 4.25 5.53
CA ARG A 88 19.36 3.56 6.35
C ARG A 88 19.18 3.97 7.81
N VAL A 89 18.85 3.01 8.67
CA VAL A 89 18.56 3.28 10.09
C VAL A 89 19.65 2.81 11.04
N THR A 90 20.52 1.91 10.59
CA THR A 90 21.77 1.55 11.27
C THR A 90 22.89 1.39 10.22
N LEU A 91 24.11 1.05 10.64
CA LEU A 91 25.22 0.77 9.71
C LEU A 91 24.90 -0.34 8.70
N THR A 92 24.01 -1.27 9.06
CA THR A 92 23.74 -2.49 8.28
C THR A 92 22.24 -2.77 8.10
N SER A 93 21.35 -1.82 8.38
CA SER A 93 19.92 -2.06 8.23
C SER A 93 19.18 -0.86 7.65
N PHE A 94 18.16 -1.19 6.87
CA PHE A 94 17.36 -0.27 6.09
C PHE A 94 15.88 -0.52 6.31
N ILE A 95 15.09 0.54 6.16
CA ILE A 95 13.64 0.47 6.00
C ILE A 95 13.34 0.80 4.53
N ALA A 96 12.67 -0.12 3.85
CA ALA A 96 12.16 0.11 2.50
C ALA A 96 10.72 0.62 2.62
N LEU A 97 10.52 1.90 2.29
CA LEU A 97 9.23 2.59 2.31
C LEU A 97 8.56 2.38 0.96
N GLY A 98 7.67 1.38 0.90
CA GLY A 98 7.11 0.87 -0.35
C GLY A 98 5.89 1.62 -0.88
N GLY A 99 5.36 2.63 -0.17
CA GLY A 99 4.20 3.39 -0.63
C GLY A 99 3.03 2.48 -1.05
N ASP A 100 2.46 2.75 -2.22
CA ASP A 100 1.35 2.01 -2.82
C ASP A 100 1.84 0.99 -3.85
N THR A 101 3.03 0.41 -3.62
CA THR A 101 3.56 -0.62 -4.53
C THR A 101 2.69 -1.87 -4.58
N PHE A 102 2.02 -2.18 -3.46
CA PHE A 102 0.98 -3.20 -3.37
C PHE A 102 0.10 -2.93 -2.16
N HIS A 103 -1.11 -3.48 -2.16
CA HIS A 103 -2.15 -3.18 -1.17
C HIS A 103 -2.33 -4.31 -0.17
N HIS A 104 -1.80 -5.50 -0.47
CA HIS A 104 -1.76 -6.63 0.44
C HIS A 104 -0.39 -7.33 0.37
N VAL A 105 0.18 -7.66 1.54
CA VAL A 105 1.52 -8.27 1.62
C VAL A 105 1.63 -9.62 0.89
N GLY A 106 0.52 -10.34 0.77
CA GLY A 106 0.37 -11.51 -0.08
C GLY A 106 0.68 -11.30 -1.57
N GLU A 107 0.79 -10.06 -2.05
CA GLU A 107 1.27 -9.78 -3.41
C GLU A 107 2.80 -9.92 -3.52
N ALA A 108 3.52 -9.56 -2.45
CA ALA A 108 4.97 -9.70 -2.35
C ALA A 108 5.42 -11.08 -1.84
N CYS A 109 4.60 -11.75 -1.05
CA CYS A 109 4.99 -12.97 -0.34
C CYS A 109 3.88 -14.05 -0.38
N PRO A 110 4.24 -15.33 -0.12
CA PRO A 110 5.58 -15.84 0.05
C PRO A 110 6.29 -16.00 -1.29
N ARG A 111 7.62 -16.09 -1.20
CA ARG A 111 8.51 -16.41 -2.32
C ARG A 111 9.61 -17.34 -1.80
N PRO A 112 10.29 -18.12 -2.66
CA PRO A 112 11.36 -19.02 -2.21
C PRO A 112 12.47 -18.28 -1.45
N ALA A 113 12.87 -17.09 -1.91
CA ALA A 113 13.88 -16.27 -1.26
C ALA A 113 13.45 -15.80 0.14
N PHE A 114 12.18 -15.40 0.30
CA PHE A 114 11.62 -14.99 1.58
C PHE A 114 11.61 -16.16 2.58
N GLN A 115 11.10 -17.31 2.16
CA GLN A 115 11.03 -18.50 3.01
C GLN A 115 12.39 -19.00 3.51
N LYS A 116 13.45 -18.82 2.72
CA LYS A 116 14.81 -19.19 3.12
C LYS A 116 15.25 -18.45 4.39
N ASN A 117 14.87 -17.19 4.52
CA ASN A 117 15.26 -16.33 5.65
C ASN A 117 14.17 -16.28 6.74
N PHE A 118 12.91 -16.40 6.36
CA PHE A 118 11.75 -16.33 7.25
C PHE A 118 10.86 -17.56 7.02
N PRO A 119 11.24 -18.74 7.53
CA PRO A 119 10.46 -19.96 7.34
C PRO A 119 9.08 -19.84 7.98
N CYS A 120 8.06 -20.41 7.32
CA CYS A 120 6.70 -20.42 7.86
C CYS A 120 6.64 -21.26 9.15
N PRO A 121 6.09 -20.73 10.25
CA PRO A 121 5.86 -21.49 11.48
C PRO A 121 5.05 -22.77 11.23
N VAL A 122 5.43 -23.87 11.91
CA VAL A 122 4.81 -25.20 11.73
C VAL A 122 3.30 -25.16 12.03
N ASP A 123 2.88 -24.44 13.06
CA ASP A 123 1.46 -24.34 13.44
C ASP A 123 0.59 -23.70 12.34
N LEU A 124 1.16 -22.78 11.55
CA LEU A 124 0.49 -22.19 10.38
C LEU A 124 0.41 -23.17 9.21
N LEU A 125 1.35 -24.12 9.11
CA LEU A 125 1.32 -25.21 8.12
C LEU A 125 0.26 -26.27 8.45
N GLU A 126 -0.06 -26.46 9.73
CA GLU A 126 -1.09 -27.40 10.18
C GLU A 126 -2.52 -26.85 10.02
N ALA A 127 -2.68 -25.52 9.95
CA ALA A 127 -3.95 -24.82 9.76
C ALA A 127 -4.56 -24.95 8.33
N LYS A 128 -4.27 -26.05 7.61
CA LYS A 128 -4.56 -26.39 6.19
C LYS A 128 -6.00 -26.17 5.67
N THR A 129 -6.92 -25.67 6.47
CA THR A 129 -8.36 -25.61 6.16
C THR A 129 -8.86 -24.23 5.75
N SER A 130 -8.00 -23.22 5.60
CA SER A 130 -8.45 -21.82 5.47
C SER A 130 -7.84 -21.04 4.32
N THR A 131 -7.43 -21.66 3.21
CA THR A 131 -7.22 -20.91 1.96
C THR A 131 -8.56 -20.77 1.25
N SER A 132 -9.10 -19.54 1.21
CA SER A 132 -10.36 -19.29 0.51
C SER A 132 -10.20 -19.58 -0.98
N THR A 133 -10.94 -20.54 -1.52
CA THR A 133 -11.00 -20.79 -2.96
C THR A 133 -11.68 -19.67 -3.75
N GLU A 134 -12.20 -18.63 -3.07
CA GLU A 134 -13.05 -17.60 -3.67
C GLU A 134 -12.30 -16.28 -3.98
N TYR A 135 -11.08 -16.06 -3.47
CA TYR A 135 -10.45 -14.72 -3.46
C TYR A 135 -9.04 -14.63 -4.06
N PHE A 136 -8.59 -15.63 -4.81
CA PHE A 136 -7.26 -15.58 -5.42
C PHE A 136 -7.31 -15.03 -6.83
N TRP A 137 -6.72 -13.85 -7.02
CA TRP A 137 -6.45 -13.28 -8.32
C TRP A 137 -5.29 -14.05 -8.98
N SER A 138 -5.58 -14.88 -9.99
CA SER A 138 -4.57 -15.36 -10.93
C SER A 138 -4.50 -14.43 -12.15
N PRO A 139 -3.37 -14.36 -12.85
CA PRO A 139 -3.39 -13.91 -14.24
C PRO A 139 -4.41 -14.80 -14.96
N ASN A 140 -5.40 -14.20 -15.64
CA ASN A 140 -6.48 -14.85 -16.40
C ASN A 140 -7.78 -15.21 -15.65
N SER A 141 -8.09 -14.57 -14.52
CA SER A 141 -9.44 -14.59 -13.89
C SER A 141 -9.97 -15.96 -13.44
N ASN A 142 -9.11 -16.98 -13.37
CA ASN A 142 -9.49 -18.27 -12.80
C ASN A 142 -9.16 -18.24 -11.31
N MET A 143 -10.09 -18.65 -10.45
CA MET A 143 -9.85 -18.76 -9.02
C MET A 143 -8.67 -19.71 -8.79
N GLY A 144 -7.51 -19.16 -8.42
CA GLY A 144 -6.30 -19.92 -8.18
C GLY A 144 -6.36 -20.64 -6.84
N VAL A 145 -5.82 -21.86 -6.75
CA VAL A 145 -5.57 -22.50 -5.46
C VAL A 145 -4.20 -22.02 -4.98
N PHE A 146 -4.16 -21.31 -3.84
CA PHE A 146 -2.89 -21.06 -3.18
C PHE A 146 -2.43 -22.32 -2.43
N ASP A 147 -1.34 -22.92 -2.91
CA ASP A 147 -0.70 -24.02 -2.22
C ASP A 147 0.19 -23.51 -1.08
N MET A 148 -0.39 -23.48 0.13
CA MET A 148 0.33 -23.20 1.38
C MET A 148 1.51 -24.15 1.60
N THR A 149 1.57 -25.31 0.94
CA THR A 149 2.65 -26.31 1.11
C THR A 149 3.86 -26.03 0.21
N SER A 150 3.64 -25.71 -1.06
CA SER A 150 4.69 -25.26 -1.99
C SER A 150 5.19 -23.87 -1.64
N ARG A 151 4.26 -22.92 -1.46
CA ARG A 151 4.54 -21.59 -0.88
C ARG A 151 5.59 -20.82 -1.74
N ALA A 152 5.85 -21.33 -2.96
CA ALA A 152 6.89 -20.91 -3.89
C ALA A 152 6.46 -19.76 -4.80
N GLN A 153 5.22 -19.29 -4.64
CA GLN A 153 4.64 -18.17 -5.36
C GLN A 153 3.90 -17.29 -4.36
N GLN A 154 3.74 -16.02 -4.72
CA GLN A 154 2.92 -15.04 -4.01
C GLN A 154 1.45 -15.48 -3.89
N LEU A 155 0.74 -15.02 -2.86
CA LEU A 155 -0.71 -15.29 -2.72
C LEU A 155 -1.51 -14.60 -3.81
N PHE A 156 -1.13 -13.37 -4.17
CA PHE A 156 -1.90 -12.49 -5.03
C PHE A 156 -1.04 -12.00 -6.20
N SER A 157 -1.63 -12.01 -7.39
CA SER A 157 -1.00 -11.43 -8.58
C SER A 157 -1.49 -10.01 -8.82
N VAL A 158 -0.68 -9.22 -9.50
CA VAL A 158 -1.09 -7.91 -10.00
C VAL A 158 -2.34 -8.06 -10.87
N SER A 159 -3.37 -7.27 -10.58
CA SER A 159 -4.63 -7.30 -11.33
C SER A 159 -4.48 -6.64 -12.68
N ASN A 160 -5.04 -7.29 -13.72
CA ASN A 160 -5.11 -6.78 -15.09
C ASN A 160 -6.53 -6.34 -15.48
N LEU A 161 -7.44 -6.20 -14.51
CA LEU A 161 -8.76 -5.61 -14.78
C LEU A 161 -8.65 -4.12 -15.08
N SER A 162 -9.68 -3.61 -15.77
CA SER A 162 -9.82 -2.20 -16.09
C SER A 162 -9.96 -1.29 -14.86
N ASP A 163 -10.38 -1.83 -13.72
CA ASP A 163 -10.52 -1.12 -12.43
C ASP A 163 -9.39 -1.48 -11.44
N SER A 164 -8.29 -2.03 -11.93
CA SER A 164 -7.09 -2.32 -11.15
C SER A 164 -6.44 -1.04 -10.61
N PHE A 165 -5.77 -1.14 -9.46
CA PHE A 165 -4.95 -0.06 -8.88
C PHE A 165 -3.60 0.12 -9.59
N TYR A 166 -3.32 -0.64 -10.64
CA TYR A 166 -2.05 -0.66 -11.35
C TYR A 166 -2.20 -0.02 -12.73
N ALA A 167 -1.48 1.10 -12.96
CA ALA A 167 -1.55 1.83 -14.23
C ALA A 167 -1.12 0.98 -15.43
N ASP A 168 -0.12 0.13 -15.24
CA ASP A 168 0.33 -0.88 -16.20
C ASP A 168 0.61 -2.19 -15.45
N PRO A 169 -0.23 -3.23 -15.62
CA PRO A 169 -0.06 -4.50 -14.90
C PRO A 169 1.27 -5.20 -15.17
N ALA A 170 1.81 -5.12 -16.40
CA ALA A 170 3.04 -5.80 -16.77
C ALA A 170 4.25 -5.13 -16.14
N ILE A 171 4.32 -3.79 -16.21
CA ILE A 171 5.37 -3.01 -15.55
C ILE A 171 5.24 -3.17 -14.03
N SER A 172 4.01 -3.15 -13.51
CA SER A 172 3.77 -3.23 -12.07
C SER A 172 4.23 -4.57 -11.49
N GLN A 173 3.98 -5.67 -12.18
CA GLN A 173 4.45 -6.99 -11.75
C GLN A 173 5.99 -7.02 -11.67
N VAL A 174 6.71 -6.50 -12.68
CA VAL A 174 8.18 -6.45 -12.65
C VAL A 174 8.69 -5.61 -11.48
N SER A 175 8.09 -4.44 -11.25
CA SER A 175 8.43 -3.56 -10.14
C SER A 175 8.19 -4.22 -8.77
N LEU A 176 7.05 -4.91 -8.63
CA LEU A 176 6.69 -5.63 -7.42
C LEU A 176 7.68 -6.76 -7.12
N GLU A 177 8.08 -7.53 -8.14
CA GLU A 177 9.06 -8.59 -7.98
C GLU A 177 10.41 -8.06 -7.47
N LYS A 178 10.82 -6.88 -7.95
CA LYS A 178 12.05 -6.21 -7.48
C LYS A 178 11.92 -5.74 -6.03
N ILE A 179 10.84 -5.05 -5.64
CA ILE A 179 10.70 -4.59 -4.24
C ILE A 179 10.59 -5.77 -3.26
N ALA A 180 9.95 -6.86 -3.67
CA ALA A 180 9.78 -8.05 -2.84
C ALA A 180 11.12 -8.71 -2.46
N THR A 181 12.20 -8.42 -3.19
CA THR A 181 13.54 -8.88 -2.81
C THR A 181 14.03 -8.23 -1.52
N PHE A 182 13.66 -6.98 -1.22
CA PHE A 182 13.97 -6.34 0.06
C PHE A 182 13.27 -7.07 1.21
N ASP A 183 12.03 -7.51 0.99
CA ASP A 183 11.31 -8.27 2.01
C ASP A 183 11.94 -9.66 2.25
N ALA A 184 12.62 -10.22 1.26
CA ALA A 184 13.38 -11.45 1.46
C ALA A 184 14.71 -11.24 2.22
N ASP A 185 15.28 -10.04 2.24
CA ASP A 185 16.59 -9.75 2.83
C ASP A 185 16.48 -9.45 4.34
N ARG A 186 17.43 -9.94 5.16
CA ARG A 186 17.43 -9.72 6.61
C ARG A 186 17.85 -8.31 7.02
N ASP A 187 18.44 -7.54 6.11
CA ASP A 187 18.94 -6.19 6.36
C ASP A 187 17.92 -5.12 5.97
N PHE A 188 16.80 -5.50 5.36
CA PHE A 188 15.75 -4.59 4.90
C PHE A 188 14.41 -4.91 5.54
N PHE A 189 13.70 -3.90 6.03
CA PHE A 189 12.31 -4.04 6.48
C PHE A 189 11.39 -3.29 5.53
N LEU A 190 10.59 -4.04 4.75
CA LEU A 190 9.64 -3.47 3.80
C LEU A 190 8.34 -3.06 4.50
N VAL A 191 8.01 -1.78 4.41
CA VAL A 191 6.79 -1.19 4.96
C VAL A 191 6.02 -0.52 3.82
N VAL A 192 4.86 -1.07 3.47
CA VAL A 192 3.92 -0.47 2.48
C VAL A 192 2.75 0.20 3.19
N ALA A 193 2.18 1.22 2.56
CA ALA A 193 1.16 2.09 3.16
C ALA A 193 -0.07 1.32 3.65
N HIS A 194 -0.49 0.31 2.88
CA HIS A 194 -1.69 -0.47 3.15
C HIS A 194 -1.43 -1.82 3.82
N ASN A 195 -0.24 -2.05 4.39
CA ASN A 195 0.04 -3.31 5.07
C ASN A 195 -0.71 -3.42 6.42
N MET A 196 -1.91 -3.96 6.36
CA MET A 196 -2.73 -4.23 7.55
C MET A 196 -2.09 -5.22 8.52
N SER A 197 -1.09 -6.01 8.09
CA SER A 197 -0.44 -6.96 8.99
C SER A 197 0.40 -6.26 10.05
N LEU A 198 0.89 -5.06 9.77
CA LEU A 198 1.79 -4.29 10.64
C LEU A 198 1.04 -3.36 11.61
N VAL A 199 -0.27 -3.21 11.46
CA VAL A 199 -1.08 -2.31 12.31
C VAL A 199 -1.05 -2.80 13.76
N GLY A 200 -0.68 -1.89 14.67
CA GLY A 200 -0.50 -2.20 16.10
C GLY A 200 0.85 -2.82 16.46
N ALA A 201 1.66 -3.25 15.49
CA ALA A 201 3.02 -3.75 15.72
C ALA A 201 4.10 -2.67 15.53
N LEU A 202 3.86 -1.69 14.65
CA LEU A 202 4.81 -0.61 14.42
C LEU A 202 4.79 0.43 15.57
N PRO A 203 5.96 0.95 15.96
CA PRO A 203 6.02 2.16 16.78
C PRO A 203 5.40 3.33 16.02
N TYR A 204 4.61 4.14 16.72
CA TYR A 204 4.06 5.39 16.20
C TYR A 204 4.91 6.58 16.65
N PHE A 205 4.94 7.63 15.83
CA PHE A 205 5.58 8.89 16.20
C PHE A 205 5.11 9.34 17.60
N PRO A 206 6.02 9.78 18.49
CA PRO A 206 7.43 10.13 18.26
C PRO A 206 8.44 8.99 18.41
N ALA A 207 8.00 7.74 18.61
CA ALA A 207 8.93 6.61 18.69
C ALA A 207 9.60 6.32 17.34
N SER A 208 10.82 5.79 17.41
CA SER A 208 11.62 5.44 16.22
C SER A 208 11.45 3.97 15.84
N LEU A 209 11.62 3.69 14.54
CA LEU A 209 11.68 2.34 13.98
C LEU A 209 13.12 1.83 13.79
N ASN A 210 14.15 2.57 14.24
CA ASN A 210 15.56 2.22 13.99
C ASN A 210 15.96 0.84 14.53
N ASP A 211 15.37 0.42 15.65
CA ASP A 211 15.68 -0.84 16.33
C ASP A 211 14.84 -2.03 15.85
N TRP A 212 14.13 -1.90 14.71
CA TRP A 212 13.26 -2.97 14.16
C TRP A 212 13.98 -4.32 14.06
N LYS A 213 15.27 -4.29 13.71
CA LYS A 213 16.07 -5.49 13.52
C LYS A 213 16.51 -6.10 14.86
N ALA A 214 16.96 -5.27 15.79
CA ALA A 214 17.36 -5.72 17.13
C ALA A 214 16.16 -6.27 17.93
N SER A 215 14.97 -5.72 17.71
CA SER A 215 13.70 -6.17 18.29
C SER A 215 13.07 -7.37 17.57
N GLN A 216 13.66 -7.86 16.47
CA GLN A 216 13.12 -8.97 15.66
C GLN A 216 11.68 -8.71 15.17
N LEU A 217 11.35 -7.44 14.91
CA LEU A 217 10.00 -7.03 14.52
C LEU A 217 9.62 -7.66 13.18
N LYS A 218 10.53 -7.65 12.20
CA LYS A 218 10.28 -8.25 10.89
C LYS A 218 10.02 -9.75 11.01
N GLU A 219 10.85 -10.48 11.75
CA GLU A 219 10.72 -11.92 11.98
C GLU A 219 9.36 -12.27 12.61
N THR A 220 8.94 -11.47 13.59
CA THR A 220 7.65 -11.63 14.28
C THR A 220 6.47 -11.42 13.33
N MET A 221 6.57 -10.43 12.44
CA MET A 221 5.47 -10.04 11.54
C MET A 221 5.49 -10.73 10.18
N ALA A 222 6.56 -11.46 9.85
CA ALA A 222 6.81 -12.08 8.54
C ALA A 222 5.63 -12.92 8.02
N TRP A 223 4.91 -13.60 8.92
CA TRP A 223 3.76 -14.43 8.59
C TRP A 223 2.44 -13.94 9.21
N GLY A 224 2.42 -12.71 9.74
CA GLY A 224 1.23 -12.17 10.43
C GLY A 224 -0.02 -12.14 9.54
N PHE A 225 0.13 -11.98 8.23
CA PHE A 225 -0.99 -11.89 7.28
C PHE A 225 -1.74 -13.21 7.04
N VAL A 226 -1.18 -14.36 7.44
CA VAL A 226 -1.88 -15.66 7.41
C VAL A 226 -2.49 -16.04 8.76
N ASP A 227 -2.30 -15.23 9.80
CA ASP A 227 -2.95 -15.44 11.10
C ASP A 227 -4.40 -14.92 11.06
N LYS A 228 -5.37 -15.78 11.41
CA LYS A 228 -6.81 -15.45 11.50
C LYS A 228 -7.12 -14.26 12.40
N ALA A 229 -6.30 -14.01 13.42
CA ALA A 229 -6.49 -12.89 14.34
C ALA A 229 -6.01 -11.54 13.75
N ASN A 230 -5.19 -11.58 12.71
CA ASN A 230 -4.58 -10.40 12.11
C ASN A 230 -5.56 -9.70 11.14
N PRO A 231 -5.63 -8.36 11.12
CA PRO A 231 -6.50 -7.62 10.19
C PRO A 231 -6.22 -7.86 8.70
N ALA A 232 -4.99 -8.25 8.34
CA ALA A 232 -4.63 -8.63 6.97
C ALA A 232 -5.11 -10.04 6.58
N PHE A 233 -5.75 -10.79 7.47
CA PHE A 233 -6.18 -12.14 7.13
C PHE A 233 -7.25 -12.14 6.02
N ALA A 234 -6.82 -12.48 4.82
CA ALA A 234 -7.67 -12.42 3.63
C ALA A 234 -8.77 -13.50 3.60
N PHE A 235 -8.63 -14.58 4.38
CA PHE A 235 -9.48 -15.78 4.29
C PHE A 235 -10.61 -15.86 5.33
N GLY A 236 -10.97 -14.74 5.95
CA GLY A 236 -12.14 -14.68 6.83
C GLY A 236 -13.46 -14.75 6.05
N THR A 237 -14.50 -15.34 6.65
CA THR A 237 -15.86 -15.33 6.07
C THR A 237 -16.41 -13.90 6.01
N ALA A 238 -17.33 -13.60 5.09
CA ALA A 238 -17.93 -12.25 4.94
C ALA A 238 -18.48 -11.65 6.25
N TYR A 239 -18.82 -12.50 7.23
CA TYR A 239 -19.27 -12.11 8.56
C TYR A 239 -18.19 -11.42 9.42
N SER A 240 -16.91 -11.80 9.30
CA SER A 240 -15.82 -11.17 10.06
C SER A 240 -15.50 -9.76 9.56
N ARG A 241 -15.58 -9.52 8.25
CA ARG A 241 -15.37 -8.18 7.65
C ARG A 241 -16.46 -7.17 8.07
N LEU A 242 -17.69 -7.64 8.30
CA LEU A 242 -18.79 -6.80 8.82
C LEU A 242 -18.60 -6.40 10.29
N GLN A 243 -18.03 -7.28 11.12
CA GLN A 243 -17.71 -6.95 12.50
C GLN A 243 -16.53 -5.97 12.60
N TYR A 244 -15.53 -6.09 11.72
CA TYR A 244 -14.43 -5.13 11.63
C TYR A 244 -14.95 -3.73 11.24
N ARG A 245 -15.79 -3.63 10.19
CA ARG A 245 -16.45 -2.36 9.83
C ARG A 245 -17.29 -1.74 10.96
N ARG A 246 -17.91 -2.57 11.81
CA ARG A 246 -18.64 -2.10 13.01
C ARG A 246 -17.75 -1.68 14.18
N ARG A 247 -16.48 -2.11 14.22
CA ARG A 247 -15.51 -1.62 15.22
C ARG A 247 -14.98 -0.23 14.84
N GLU A 248 -14.79 0.03 13.55
CA GLU A 248 -14.46 1.38 13.06
C GLU A 248 -15.61 2.39 13.29
N SER A 249 -16.87 1.95 13.20
CA SER A 249 -18.04 2.80 13.47
C SER A 249 -18.23 3.18 14.94
N LYS A 250 -17.32 2.80 15.85
CA LYS A 250 -17.28 3.31 17.24
C LYS A 250 -16.45 4.59 17.40
N PHE A 251 -15.78 5.06 16.34
CA PHE A 251 -15.32 6.44 16.24
C PHE A 251 -16.39 7.25 15.48
N PRO A 252 -17.05 8.25 16.10
CA PRO A 252 -18.16 8.92 15.46
C PRO A 252 -17.65 9.82 14.34
N VAL A 253 -17.95 9.47 13.09
CA VAL A 253 -17.92 10.41 11.97
C VAL A 253 -19.37 10.73 11.62
N LEU A 254 -19.85 11.86 12.14
CA LEU A 254 -21.04 12.55 11.65
C LEU A 254 -20.74 13.08 10.24
N GLY A 255 -21.54 12.66 9.26
CA GLY A 255 -21.39 13.18 7.90
C GLY A 255 -22.13 12.37 6.84
N HIS A 256 -23.42 12.09 7.01
CA HIS A 256 -24.27 11.65 5.90
C HIS A 256 -24.82 12.87 5.16
N PHE A 257 -24.26 13.18 3.98
CA PHE A 257 -24.98 13.93 2.95
C PHE A 257 -25.34 12.96 1.83
N GLN A 258 -26.57 12.47 1.85
CA GLN A 258 -27.17 11.74 0.73
C GLN A 258 -27.87 12.78 -0.16
N ARG A 259 -27.34 13.04 -1.35
CA ARG A 259 -28.07 13.77 -2.40
C ARG A 259 -29.21 12.87 -2.89
N ILE A 260 -30.43 13.33 -2.71
CA ILE A 260 -31.65 12.78 -3.33
C ILE A 260 -31.82 13.48 -4.69
N PRO A 261 -32.12 12.77 -5.79
CA PRO A 261 -32.48 13.42 -7.05
C PRO A 261 -33.92 13.97 -6.99
N ASP A 262 -34.06 15.22 -7.45
CA ASP A 262 -35.34 15.91 -7.68
C ASP A 262 -36.22 15.16 -8.68
N ILE A 263 -37.45 14.83 -8.28
CA ILE A 263 -38.56 14.57 -9.21
C ILE A 263 -39.80 15.34 -8.73
N SER A 264 -40.07 16.41 -9.48
CA SER A 264 -41.33 17.11 -9.76
C SER A 264 -42.46 17.16 -8.72
N ALA A 265 -42.86 18.41 -8.45
CA ALA A 265 -44.03 18.86 -7.72
C ALA A 265 -45.36 18.18 -8.12
N SER A 266 -46.16 17.82 -7.12
CA SER A 266 -47.59 18.12 -7.14
C SER A 266 -48.11 18.37 -5.72
N SER A 267 -49.09 19.25 -5.65
CA SER A 267 -49.53 20.11 -4.56
C SER A 267 -50.40 19.46 -3.46
N SER A 268 -50.37 20.10 -2.28
CA SER A 268 -51.48 20.33 -1.31
C SER A 268 -51.44 19.60 0.05
N PRO A 269 -51.98 20.22 1.13
CA PRO A 269 -51.21 20.44 2.36
C PRO A 269 -51.71 19.71 3.64
N ILE A 270 -50.77 19.56 4.57
CA ILE A 270 -50.84 19.74 6.05
C ILE A 270 -52.01 19.10 6.82
N HIS A 271 -51.67 18.22 7.78
CA HIS A 271 -52.15 18.34 9.17
C HIS A 271 -51.22 17.62 10.15
N LEU A 272 -50.51 18.40 10.97
CA LEU A 272 -49.90 17.96 12.23
C LEU A 272 -51.00 17.77 13.28
N LYS A 273 -51.02 16.61 13.95
CA LYS A 273 -51.60 16.46 15.28
C LYS A 273 -50.48 15.98 16.21
N ILE A 274 -50.19 16.83 17.19
CA ILE A 274 -49.31 16.56 18.31
C ILE A 274 -50.14 15.90 19.39
N GLY A 275 -49.63 14.81 19.95
CA GLY A 275 -50.10 14.12 21.15
C GLY A 275 -48.96 13.24 21.65
#